data_AF-A0A139NZU8-F1
#
_entry.id   AF-A0A139NZU8-F1
#
_cell.length_a   1.000
_cell.length_b   1.000
_cell.length_c   1.000
_cell.angle_alpha   90.00
_cell.angle_beta   90.00
_cell.angle_gamma   90.00
#
_symmetry.space_group_name_H-M   'P 1'
#
loop_
_entity.id
_entity.type
_entity.pdbx_description
1 polymer ?
#
loop_
_entity_poly.entity_id
_entity_poly.type
_entity_poly.pdbx_seq_one_letter_code
_entity_poly.pdbx_strand_id
1 'polypeptide(L)'
;MTSSAASKFSLNKVKDAFSTNTKKYTLNSDRLSNLELYTSPEIKAIINKAGYSLEDFSNLVDADTTLSAKTDAFVKAVRKEIGIPAPKTKMNKTIPTEFVESYLSGERNSFAGFVSVDEHSKSLTTLPEIVEGNRLDYPNTPFDLEKTKTYAKISFFLDEADKLDIPFGELDNASYPFTGRGFTGSKNIILPEYKLIEERNFMDGDLITIFESKSGNPIRQYKYVENKGWKLIK
;
A
#
# COMPACT_ATOMS: atom_id res chain seq x y z
N MET A 1 11.04 35.62 -28.74
CA MET A 1 11.54 34.58 -27.82
C MET A 1 10.33 33.92 -27.17
N THR A 2 10.38 32.60 -27.09
CA THR A 2 9.27 31.64 -26.94
C THR A 2 8.59 31.67 -25.57
N SER A 3 7.26 31.81 -25.58
CA SER A 3 6.36 31.58 -24.45
C SER A 3 6.11 30.08 -24.32
N SER A 4 6.47 29.49 -23.18
CA SER A 4 6.13 28.12 -22.81
C SER A 4 4.75 28.11 -22.15
N ALA A 5 3.73 27.70 -22.91
CA ALA A 5 2.39 27.46 -22.39
C ALA A 5 2.38 26.11 -21.65
N ALA A 6 2.48 26.15 -20.32
CA ALA A 6 2.13 25.01 -19.48
C ALA A 6 0.63 24.74 -19.62
N SER A 7 0.28 23.69 -20.37
CA SER A 7 -1.09 23.21 -20.49
C SER A 7 -1.57 22.73 -19.11
N LYS A 8 -2.42 23.53 -18.46
CA LYS A 8 -3.14 23.14 -17.25
C LYS A 8 -4.15 22.05 -17.63
N PHE A 9 -3.80 20.79 -17.35
CA PHE A 9 -4.71 19.66 -17.46
C PHE A 9 -5.86 19.87 -16.46
N SER A 10 -7.04 20.24 -16.94
CA SER A 10 -8.21 20.49 -16.09
C SER A 10 -8.92 19.16 -15.81
N LEU A 11 -8.78 18.65 -14.58
CA LEU A 11 -9.34 17.38 -14.10
C LEU A 11 -10.87 17.28 -14.27
N ASN A 12 -11.57 18.41 -14.34
CA ASN A 12 -13.04 18.46 -14.39
C ASN A 12 -13.64 18.05 -15.76
N LYS A 13 -12.83 17.82 -16.80
CA LYS A 13 -13.31 17.57 -18.17
C LYS A 13 -13.23 16.11 -18.64
N VAL A 14 -12.88 15.16 -17.77
CA VAL A 14 -12.52 13.79 -18.21
C VAL A 14 -13.57 12.73 -17.92
N LYS A 15 -14.83 13.10 -17.64
CA LYS A 15 -15.91 12.12 -17.43
C LYS A 15 -16.46 11.51 -18.72
N ASP A 16 -16.36 12.22 -19.84
CA ASP A 16 -16.89 11.75 -21.11
C ASP A 16 -15.78 11.06 -21.93
N ALA A 17 -15.98 9.77 -22.22
CA ALA A 17 -15.16 8.90 -23.06
C ALA A 17 -13.92 8.25 -22.43
N PHE A 18 -14.10 7.51 -21.33
CA PHE A 18 -13.22 6.39 -21.02
C PHE A 18 -13.90 5.07 -21.39
N SER A 19 -13.59 4.58 -22.60
CA SER A 19 -13.85 3.19 -22.97
C SER A 19 -12.97 2.31 -22.09
N THR A 20 -13.55 1.74 -21.06
CA THR A 20 -12.92 0.69 -20.28
C THR A 20 -13.53 -0.64 -20.70
N ASN A 21 -12.72 -1.57 -21.21
CA ASN A 21 -13.01 -3.00 -21.08
C ASN A 21 -12.73 -3.43 -19.62
N THR A 22 -13.19 -2.64 -18.66
CA THR A 22 -13.13 -2.99 -17.23
C THR A 22 -14.00 -4.21 -17.03
N LYS A 23 -13.47 -5.25 -16.36
CA LYS A 23 -14.32 -6.15 -15.58
C LYS A 23 -15.16 -5.26 -14.68
N LYS A 24 -16.42 -5.00 -15.07
CA LYS A 24 -17.39 -4.42 -14.16
C LYS A 24 -17.73 -5.54 -13.18
N TYR A 25 -17.11 -5.52 -12.01
CA TYR A 25 -17.57 -6.36 -10.92
C TYR A 25 -19.04 -6.03 -10.67
N THR A 26 -19.87 -7.06 -10.57
CA THR A 26 -21.24 -6.89 -10.11
C THR A 26 -21.19 -6.19 -8.76
N LEU A 27 -21.88 -5.05 -8.65
CA LEU A 27 -22.07 -4.32 -7.40
C LEU A 27 -22.56 -5.30 -6.33
N ASN A 28 -21.72 -5.56 -5.33
CA ASN A 28 -22.19 -6.10 -4.06
C ASN A 28 -21.95 -5.04 -3.00
N SER A 29 -22.95 -4.79 -2.15
CA SER A 29 -22.96 -3.74 -1.12
C SER A 29 -21.73 -3.80 -0.20
N ASP A 30 -21.20 -5.00 -0.01
CA ASP A 30 -20.07 -5.29 0.87
C ASP A 30 -18.78 -4.64 0.35
N ARG A 31 -18.58 -4.58 -0.98
CA ARG A 31 -17.37 -4.00 -1.56
C ARG A 31 -17.33 -2.49 -1.39
N LEU A 32 -18.44 -1.80 -1.65
CA LEU A 32 -18.51 -0.35 -1.44
C LEU A 32 -18.36 -0.01 0.05
N SER A 33 -18.98 -0.81 0.93
CA SER A 33 -18.83 -0.66 2.38
C SER A 33 -17.37 -0.83 2.81
N ASN A 34 -16.65 -1.80 2.23
CA ASN A 34 -15.22 -1.99 2.48
C ASN A 34 -14.38 -0.80 2.00
N LEU A 35 -14.61 -0.30 0.78
CA LEU A 35 -13.89 0.87 0.27
C LEU A 35 -14.07 2.09 1.19
N GLU A 36 -15.28 2.30 1.70
CA GLU A 36 -15.58 3.35 2.66
C GLU A 36 -14.96 3.07 4.04
N LEU A 37 -14.92 1.82 4.50
CA LEU A 37 -14.34 1.49 5.79
C LEU A 37 -12.81 1.58 5.78
N TYR A 38 -12.17 1.13 4.70
CA TYR A 38 -10.74 0.88 4.67
C TYR A 38 -9.91 1.97 4.01
N THR A 39 -10.46 2.71 3.04
CA THR A 39 -9.70 3.79 2.40
C THR A 39 -9.55 4.96 3.37
N SER A 40 -8.34 5.48 3.57
CA SER A 40 -8.12 6.55 4.54
C SER A 40 -8.82 7.86 4.12
N PRO A 41 -9.28 8.70 5.09
CA PRO A 41 -9.98 9.94 4.78
C PRO A 41 -9.21 10.89 3.84
N GLU A 42 -7.89 10.95 3.98
CA GLU A 42 -7.01 11.74 3.12
C GLU A 42 -7.08 11.29 1.65
N ILE A 43 -6.98 9.97 1.42
CA ILE A 43 -7.02 9.39 0.08
C ILE A 43 -8.42 9.55 -0.53
N LYS A 44 -9.48 9.36 0.26
CA LYS A 44 -10.86 9.65 -0.19
C LYS A 44 -11.01 11.10 -0.65
N ALA A 45 -10.47 12.06 0.10
CA ALA A 45 -10.58 13.47 -0.24
C ALA A 45 -9.90 13.80 -1.58
N ILE A 46 -8.72 13.22 -1.84
CA ILE A 46 -7.99 13.41 -3.11
C ILE A 46 -8.75 12.80 -4.29
N ILE A 47 -9.31 11.60 -4.13
CA ILE A 47 -10.09 10.92 -5.18
C ILE A 47 -11.37 11.68 -5.50
N ASN A 48 -12.09 12.12 -4.47
CA ASN A 48 -13.31 12.92 -4.63
C ASN A 48 -13.01 14.27 -5.30
N LYS A 49 -11.89 14.92 -4.94
CA LYS A 49 -11.42 16.15 -5.59
C LYS A 49 -11.06 15.94 -7.06
N ALA A 50 -10.54 14.76 -7.42
CA ALA A 50 -10.31 14.36 -8.81
C ALA A 50 -11.61 14.03 -9.57
N GLY A 51 -12.77 14.07 -8.90
CA GLY A 51 -14.09 13.90 -9.49
C GLY A 51 -14.58 12.46 -9.61
N TYR A 52 -13.92 11.52 -8.94
CA TYR A 52 -14.24 10.09 -8.97
C TYR A 52 -14.92 9.64 -7.67
N SER A 53 -15.81 8.66 -7.77
CA SER A 53 -16.23 7.88 -6.60
C SER A 53 -15.11 6.91 -6.20
N LEU A 54 -15.13 6.41 -4.95
CA LEU A 54 -14.20 5.36 -4.54
C LEU A 54 -14.35 4.09 -5.37
N GLU A 55 -15.57 3.75 -5.76
CA GLU A 55 -15.83 2.58 -6.60
C GLU A 55 -15.21 2.72 -7.99
N ASP A 56 -15.49 3.84 -8.66
CA ASP A 56 -14.97 4.10 -10.00
C ASP A 56 -13.45 4.09 -9.98
N PHE A 57 -12.83 4.73 -8.99
CA PHE A 57 -11.38 4.77 -8.87
C PHE A 57 -10.79 3.41 -8.50
N SER A 58 -11.44 2.64 -7.62
CA SER A 58 -11.05 1.27 -7.27
C SER A 58 -10.96 0.38 -8.51
N ASN A 59 -11.93 0.48 -9.43
CA ASN A 59 -11.88 -0.29 -10.69
C ASN A 59 -10.67 0.07 -11.57
N LEU A 60 -10.16 1.31 -11.47
CA LEU A 60 -8.99 1.75 -12.24
C LEU A 60 -7.67 1.23 -11.66
N VAL A 61 -7.60 1.02 -10.35
CA VAL A 61 -6.40 0.52 -9.67
C VAL A 61 -6.37 -0.99 -9.53
N ASP A 62 -7.46 -1.69 -9.85
CA ASP A 62 -7.47 -3.16 -9.92
C ASP A 62 -6.36 -3.66 -10.88
N ALA A 63 -5.60 -4.62 -10.40
CA ALA A 63 -4.47 -5.21 -11.13
C ALA A 63 -4.91 -6.00 -12.37
N ASP A 64 -6.13 -6.54 -12.40
CA ASP A 64 -6.71 -7.22 -13.58
C ASP A 64 -7.20 -6.23 -14.65
N THR A 65 -7.28 -4.94 -14.34
CA THR A 65 -7.82 -3.93 -15.27
C THR A 65 -6.77 -3.48 -16.27
N THR A 66 -7.07 -3.66 -17.56
CA THR A 66 -6.34 -3.01 -18.66
C THR A 66 -6.87 -1.60 -18.90
N LEU A 67 -6.00 -0.60 -18.80
CA LEU A 67 -6.34 0.80 -19.02
C LEU A 67 -5.83 1.30 -20.36
N SER A 68 -6.57 2.25 -20.96
CA SER A 68 -6.02 3.08 -22.04
C SER A 68 -4.86 3.92 -21.51
N ALA A 69 -3.89 4.29 -22.37
CA ALA A 69 -2.77 5.16 -21.98
C ALA A 69 -3.24 6.48 -21.34
N LYS A 70 -4.37 7.04 -21.81
CA LYS A 70 -4.96 8.26 -21.24
C LYS A 70 -5.48 8.03 -19.82
N THR A 71 -6.16 6.91 -19.59
CA THR A 71 -6.70 6.56 -18.26
C THR A 71 -5.58 6.23 -17.28
N ASP A 72 -4.57 5.48 -17.72
CA ASP A 72 -3.39 5.18 -16.92
C ASP A 72 -2.63 6.46 -16.50
N ALA A 73 -2.42 7.38 -17.44
CA ALA A 73 -1.81 8.68 -17.14
C ALA A 73 -2.63 9.50 -16.12
N PHE A 74 -3.96 9.41 -16.18
CA PHE A 74 -4.84 10.05 -15.19
C PHE A 74 -4.67 9.43 -13.79
N VAL A 75 -4.72 8.10 -13.67
CA VAL A 75 -4.51 7.41 -12.38
C VAL A 75 -3.15 7.78 -11.78
N LYS A 76 -2.10 7.78 -12.61
CA LYS A 76 -0.76 8.19 -12.20
C LYS A 76 -0.68 9.67 -11.79
N ALA A 77 -1.48 10.55 -12.40
CA ALA A 77 -1.57 11.95 -11.99
C ALA A 77 -2.21 12.10 -10.60
N VAL A 78 -3.31 11.39 -10.32
CA VAL A 78 -3.92 11.33 -8.98
C VAL A 78 -2.93 10.77 -7.96
N ARG A 79 -2.18 9.71 -8.34
CA ARG A 79 -1.15 9.15 -7.47
C ARG A 79 -0.03 10.15 -7.14
N LYS A 80 0.37 10.97 -8.11
CA LYS A 80 1.37 12.04 -7.92
C LYS A 80 0.85 13.17 -7.04
N GLU A 81 -0.46 13.44 -7.03
CA GLU A 81 -1.06 14.41 -6.11
C GLU A 81 -0.99 13.95 -4.64
N ILE A 82 -1.11 12.63 -4.39
CA ILE A 82 -0.84 12.05 -3.06
C ILE A 82 0.63 12.23 -2.66
N GLY A 83 1.54 12.16 -3.63
CA GLY A 83 2.97 12.43 -3.44
C GLY A 83 3.73 11.34 -2.67
N ILE A 84 4.94 11.68 -2.26
CA ILE A 84 5.78 10.92 -1.31
C ILE A 84 5.51 11.46 0.10
N PRO A 85 5.33 10.61 1.12
CA PRO A 85 5.14 11.06 2.49
C PRO A 85 6.34 11.86 2.99
N ALA A 86 6.09 12.82 3.88
CA ALA A 86 7.13 13.63 4.46
C ALA A 86 8.06 12.79 5.37
N PRO A 87 9.32 13.22 5.58
CA PRO A 87 10.14 12.70 6.67
C PRO A 87 9.38 12.67 8.00
N LYS A 88 9.66 11.65 8.81
CA LYS A 88 8.99 11.34 10.07
C LYS A 88 7.52 10.91 9.93
N THR A 89 7.02 10.67 8.72
CA THR A 89 5.78 9.92 8.55
C THR A 89 6.00 8.48 9.01
N LYS A 90 5.04 7.93 9.76
CA LYS A 90 5.06 6.53 10.18
C LYS A 90 4.65 5.64 9.01
N MET A 91 5.53 4.71 8.67
CA MET A 91 5.39 3.73 7.61
C MET A 91 5.19 2.34 8.21
N ASN A 92 4.67 1.42 7.41
CA ASN A 92 4.53 0.03 7.80
C ASN A 92 4.84 -0.92 6.64
N LYS A 93 5.30 -2.12 7.00
CA LYS A 93 5.47 -3.27 6.13
C LYS A 93 4.89 -4.51 6.80
N THR A 94 3.94 -5.17 6.17
CA THR A 94 3.49 -6.51 6.59
C THR A 94 4.54 -7.55 6.23
N ILE A 95 4.85 -8.43 7.19
CA ILE A 95 5.74 -9.58 7.01
C ILE A 95 5.12 -10.85 7.61
N PRO A 96 5.47 -12.03 7.08
CA PRO A 96 5.17 -13.31 7.71
C PRO A 96 5.84 -13.40 9.09
N THR A 97 5.12 -13.91 10.10
CA THR A 97 5.64 -14.02 11.47
C THR A 97 6.88 -14.91 11.55
N GLU A 98 6.99 -15.93 10.70
CA GLU A 98 8.15 -16.83 10.64
C GLU A 98 9.47 -16.11 10.36
N PHE A 99 9.46 -14.92 9.75
CA PHE A 99 10.67 -14.12 9.54
C PHE A 99 11.04 -13.23 10.72
N VAL A 100 10.17 -13.08 11.72
CA VAL A 100 10.44 -12.21 12.88
C VAL A 100 11.70 -12.63 13.60
N GLU A 101 11.89 -13.93 13.86
CA GLU A 101 13.06 -14.41 14.62
C GLU A 101 14.38 -14.06 13.93
N SER A 102 14.44 -14.12 12.59
CA SER A 102 15.64 -13.74 11.85
C SER A 102 16.02 -12.27 12.04
N TYR A 103 15.04 -11.38 12.25
CA TYR A 103 15.30 -9.98 12.59
C TYR A 103 15.70 -9.83 14.06
N LEU A 104 15.05 -10.56 14.97
CA LEU A 104 15.33 -10.49 16.40
C LEU A 104 16.73 -11.00 16.76
N SER A 105 17.19 -12.05 16.08
CA SER A 105 18.50 -12.67 16.28
C SER A 105 19.66 -11.89 15.64
N GLY A 106 19.35 -10.98 14.72
CA GLY A 106 20.33 -10.25 13.92
C GLY A 106 20.85 -11.01 12.70
N GLU A 107 20.24 -12.15 12.34
CA GLU A 107 20.50 -12.82 11.06
C GLU A 107 20.11 -11.90 9.88
N ARG A 108 19.02 -11.16 10.03
CA ARG A 108 18.58 -10.09 9.11
C ARG A 108 18.58 -8.75 9.84
N ASN A 109 19.36 -7.79 9.35
CA ASN A 109 19.51 -6.47 9.97
C ASN A 109 18.88 -5.33 9.15
N SER A 110 18.35 -5.66 7.98
CA SER A 110 17.74 -4.74 7.02
C SER A 110 16.45 -5.34 6.45
N PHE A 111 15.59 -4.48 5.90
CA PHE A 111 14.41 -4.88 5.14
C PHE A 111 14.23 -3.99 3.91
N ALA A 112 13.54 -4.49 2.89
CA ALA A 112 13.39 -3.81 1.60
C ALA A 112 11.98 -4.01 0.99
N GLY A 113 11.82 -3.53 -0.23
CA GLY A 113 10.62 -3.74 -1.05
C GLY A 113 9.49 -2.77 -0.71
N PHE A 114 8.25 -3.24 -0.88
CA PHE A 114 7.07 -2.40 -0.77
C PHE A 114 6.64 -2.11 0.67
N VAL A 115 6.16 -0.89 0.88
CA VAL A 115 5.71 -0.31 2.16
C VAL A 115 4.53 0.64 1.92
N SER A 116 3.76 0.92 2.97
CA SER A 116 2.68 1.91 2.94
C SER A 116 2.76 2.84 4.15
N VAL A 117 2.08 3.98 4.08
CA VAL A 117 1.89 4.85 5.26
C VAL A 117 1.02 4.08 6.27
N ASP A 118 1.44 4.03 7.53
CA ASP A 118 0.75 3.30 8.62
C ASP A 118 -0.72 3.71 8.74
N GLU A 119 -0.97 5.02 8.69
CA GLU A 119 -2.31 5.59 8.77
C GLU A 119 -3.20 5.20 7.58
N HIS A 120 -2.62 4.92 6.40
CA HIS A 120 -3.38 4.57 5.20
C HIS A 120 -3.89 3.13 5.23
N SER A 121 -3.27 2.24 6.00
CA SER A 121 -3.66 0.83 6.14
C SER A 121 -4.16 0.45 7.54
N LYS A 122 -4.32 1.43 8.45
CA LYS A 122 -4.64 1.21 9.87
C LYS A 122 -5.92 0.43 10.13
N SER A 123 -6.88 0.52 9.23
CA SER A 123 -8.19 -0.13 9.32
C SER A 123 -8.15 -1.60 8.93
N LEU A 124 -7.07 -2.05 8.30
CA LEU A 124 -6.82 -3.46 8.00
C LEU A 124 -6.22 -4.12 9.24
N THR A 125 -6.98 -5.02 9.86
CA THR A 125 -6.67 -5.60 11.16
C THR A 125 -6.58 -7.12 11.10
N THR A 126 -7.47 -7.80 10.38
CA THR A 126 -7.43 -9.27 10.28
C THR A 126 -6.48 -9.72 9.17
N LEU A 127 -6.02 -10.96 9.23
CA LEU A 127 -5.16 -11.51 8.18
C LEU A 127 -5.81 -11.46 6.79
N PRO A 128 -7.10 -11.83 6.60
CA PRO A 128 -7.76 -11.68 5.31
C PRO A 128 -7.78 -10.23 4.79
N GLU A 129 -8.07 -9.25 5.66
CA GLU A 129 -8.02 -7.82 5.30
C GLU A 129 -6.60 -7.38 4.90
N ILE A 130 -5.59 -7.83 5.65
CA ILE A 130 -4.19 -7.51 5.39
C ILE A 130 -3.71 -8.11 4.07
N VAL A 131 -4.03 -9.38 3.83
CA VAL A 131 -3.63 -10.09 2.61
C VAL A 131 -4.32 -9.48 1.39
N GLU A 132 -5.62 -9.22 1.45
CA GLU A 132 -6.33 -8.61 0.33
C GLU A 132 -5.87 -7.15 0.11
N GLY A 133 -5.81 -6.33 1.16
CA GLY A 133 -5.55 -4.90 1.03
C GLY A 133 -4.12 -4.60 0.56
N ASN A 134 -3.16 -5.39 0.99
CA ASN A 134 -1.76 -5.30 0.54
C ASN A 134 -1.46 -6.22 -0.67
N ARG A 135 -2.46 -6.95 -1.19
CA ARG A 135 -2.34 -7.91 -2.29
C ARG A 135 -1.21 -8.94 -2.10
N LEU A 136 -1.14 -9.48 -0.89
CA LEU A 136 -0.17 -10.52 -0.50
C LEU A 136 -0.58 -11.93 -0.96
N ASP A 137 -1.58 -12.03 -1.83
CA ASP A 137 -2.11 -13.24 -2.48
C ASP A 137 -1.30 -13.68 -3.72
N TYR A 138 -0.01 -13.32 -3.77
CA TYR A 138 0.88 -13.65 -4.89
C TYR A 138 1.29 -15.14 -4.88
N PRO A 139 1.71 -15.70 -6.04
CA PRO A 139 2.16 -17.09 -6.12
C PRO A 139 3.25 -17.40 -5.10
N ASN A 140 3.10 -18.50 -4.35
CA ASN A 140 4.00 -18.92 -3.27
C ASN A 140 4.05 -17.97 -2.07
N THR A 141 3.00 -17.17 -1.86
CA THR A 141 2.86 -16.43 -0.60
C THR A 141 2.91 -17.37 0.60
N PRO A 142 3.64 -17.02 1.67
CA PRO A 142 3.66 -17.78 2.93
C PRO A 142 2.38 -17.56 3.77
N PHE A 143 1.49 -16.67 3.33
CA PHE A 143 0.21 -16.44 3.99
C PHE A 143 -0.83 -17.47 3.53
N ASP A 144 -1.11 -18.45 4.38
CA ASP A 144 -2.23 -19.39 4.24
C ASP A 144 -3.39 -18.89 5.13
N LEU A 145 -4.48 -18.41 4.54
CA LEU A 145 -5.58 -17.79 5.30
C LEU A 145 -6.25 -18.75 6.31
N GLU A 146 -6.18 -20.06 6.08
CA GLU A 146 -6.76 -21.07 6.97
C GLU A 146 -5.79 -21.45 8.11
N LYS A 147 -4.49 -21.53 7.78
CA LYS A 147 -3.47 -22.04 8.71
C LYS A 147 -2.73 -20.95 9.47
N THR A 148 -2.45 -19.80 8.86
CA THR A 148 -1.64 -18.74 9.44
C THR A 148 -2.35 -18.09 10.62
N LYS A 149 -1.84 -18.32 11.84
CA LYS A 149 -2.45 -17.84 13.09
C LYS A 149 -1.99 -16.47 13.53
N THR A 150 -0.89 -15.97 12.95
CA THR A 150 -0.36 -14.64 13.22
C THR A 150 0.23 -14.02 11.97
N TYR A 151 0.29 -12.70 11.96
CA TYR A 151 1.11 -11.93 11.01
C TYR A 151 1.91 -10.88 11.79
N ALA A 152 2.92 -10.29 11.17
CA ALA A 152 3.68 -9.21 11.80
C ALA A 152 3.72 -7.97 10.91
N LYS A 153 3.90 -6.80 11.54
CA LYS A 153 4.21 -5.54 10.86
C LYS A 153 5.51 -4.97 11.39
N ILE A 154 6.40 -4.58 10.48
CA ILE A 154 7.49 -3.66 10.77
C ILE A 154 6.92 -2.25 10.66
N SER A 155 6.97 -1.47 11.72
CA SER A 155 6.62 -0.04 11.72
C SER A 155 7.87 0.79 11.95
N PHE A 156 8.05 1.82 11.14
CA PHE A 156 9.24 2.68 11.17
C PHE A 156 8.87 4.11 10.81
N PHE A 157 9.72 5.05 11.16
CA PHE A 157 9.61 6.42 10.67
C PHE A 157 10.45 6.60 9.42
N LEU A 158 9.89 7.27 8.41
CA LEU A 158 10.63 7.60 7.19
C LEU A 158 11.72 8.62 7.49
N ASP A 159 12.98 8.32 7.17
CA ASP A 159 14.08 9.26 7.43
C ASP A 159 14.08 10.39 6.39
N GLU A 160 14.07 10.00 5.11
CA GLU A 160 14.23 10.88 3.97
C GLU A 160 13.29 10.44 2.84
N ALA A 161 12.68 11.42 2.16
CA ALA A 161 11.68 11.17 1.13
C ALA A 161 12.26 10.52 -0.14
N ASP A 162 13.51 10.82 -0.47
CA ASP A 162 14.22 10.28 -1.63
C ASP A 162 14.61 8.81 -1.50
N LYS A 163 14.42 8.20 -0.32
CA LYS A 163 14.55 6.74 -0.13
C LYS A 163 13.32 5.95 -0.58
N LEU A 164 12.25 6.64 -0.98
CA LEU A 164 11.03 6.04 -1.50
C LEU A 164 10.82 6.38 -2.97
N ASP A 165 10.38 5.39 -3.72
CA ASP A 165 9.84 5.56 -5.06
C ASP A 165 8.32 5.31 -5.06
N ILE A 166 7.60 6.00 -5.95
CA ILE A 166 6.24 5.65 -6.32
C ILE A 166 6.36 4.61 -7.44
N PRO A 167 5.99 3.35 -7.20
CA PRO A 167 6.30 2.28 -8.13
C PRO A 167 5.38 2.37 -9.35
N PHE A 168 5.83 3.13 -10.35
CA PHE A 168 5.26 3.18 -11.70
C PHE A 168 6.04 2.23 -12.61
N GLY A 169 5.36 1.55 -13.52
CA GLY A 169 6.03 0.68 -14.48
C GLY A 169 5.06 -0.11 -15.32
N GLU A 170 5.60 -0.89 -16.25
CA GLU A 170 4.84 -1.92 -16.93
C GLU A 170 4.67 -3.13 -16.00
N LEU A 171 3.51 -3.78 -16.09
CA LEU A 171 3.27 -5.05 -15.42
C LEU A 171 4.27 -6.07 -15.98
N ASP A 172 5.32 -6.40 -15.24
CA ASP A 172 6.07 -7.62 -15.54
C ASP A 172 5.14 -8.80 -15.22
N ASN A 173 5.00 -9.70 -16.20
CA ASN A 173 3.86 -10.62 -16.42
C ASN A 173 3.64 -11.69 -15.31
N ALA A 174 4.16 -11.51 -14.09
CA ALA A 174 4.05 -12.50 -13.02
C ALA A 174 4.02 -11.98 -11.56
N SER A 175 3.89 -10.67 -11.28
CA SER A 175 4.11 -10.19 -9.90
C SER A 175 2.98 -9.33 -9.34
N TYR A 176 1.83 -9.95 -9.03
CA TYR A 176 1.02 -9.46 -7.91
C TYR A 176 1.94 -9.24 -6.69
N PRO A 177 1.83 -8.13 -5.93
CA PRO A 177 0.78 -7.09 -5.88
C PRO A 177 0.88 -5.92 -6.88
N PHE A 178 1.93 -5.84 -7.71
CA PHE A 178 2.30 -4.63 -8.43
C PHE A 178 1.33 -4.29 -9.57
N THR A 179 0.73 -3.09 -9.51
CA THR A 179 -0.21 -2.59 -10.54
C THR A 179 0.45 -1.74 -11.63
N GLY A 180 1.70 -1.31 -11.42
CA GLY A 180 2.34 -0.29 -12.25
C GLY A 180 1.81 1.14 -12.05
N ARG A 181 0.89 1.35 -11.11
CA ARG A 181 0.15 2.61 -10.90
C ARG A 181 0.41 3.28 -9.56
N GLY A 182 1.27 2.70 -8.72
CA GLY A 182 1.60 3.21 -7.39
C GLY A 182 0.52 2.99 -6.33
N PHE A 183 -0.47 2.13 -6.59
CA PHE A 183 -1.46 1.65 -5.62
C PHE A 183 -1.39 0.13 -5.56
N THR A 184 -1.79 -0.46 -4.42
CA THR A 184 -2.06 -1.89 -4.38
C THR A 184 -3.26 -2.22 -5.27
N GLY A 185 -3.26 -3.39 -5.90
CA GLY A 185 -4.38 -3.84 -6.75
C GLY A 185 -5.58 -4.39 -5.96
N SER A 186 -5.88 -3.82 -4.78
CA SER A 186 -6.97 -4.27 -3.90
C SER A 186 -8.34 -3.82 -4.42
N LYS A 187 -9.35 -4.64 -4.13
CA LYS A 187 -10.77 -4.35 -4.42
C LYS A 187 -11.49 -3.69 -3.25
N ASN A 188 -10.93 -3.81 -2.05
CA ASN A 188 -11.54 -3.36 -0.80
C ASN A 188 -10.92 -2.09 -0.24
N ILE A 189 -9.74 -1.66 -0.71
CA ILE A 189 -9.08 -0.43 -0.30
C ILE A 189 -8.36 0.22 -1.48
N ILE A 190 -8.37 1.54 -1.56
CA ILE A 190 -7.45 2.28 -2.42
C ILE A 190 -6.23 2.67 -1.57
N LEU A 191 -5.19 1.82 -1.61
CA LEU A 191 -4.00 1.96 -0.77
C LEU A 191 -2.80 2.41 -1.61
N PRO A 192 -2.26 3.63 -1.38
CA PRO A 192 -1.00 4.04 -2.00
C PRO A 192 0.15 3.15 -1.53
N GLU A 193 0.93 2.67 -2.49
CA GLU A 193 2.11 1.86 -2.24
C GLU A 193 3.37 2.68 -2.57
N TYR A 194 4.44 2.38 -1.84
CA TYR A 194 5.77 2.93 -2.05
C TYR A 194 6.77 1.78 -2.08
N LYS A 195 7.90 1.97 -2.77
CA LYS A 195 9.01 1.02 -2.78
C LYS A 195 10.23 1.67 -2.14
N LEU A 196 10.84 1.00 -1.17
CA LEU A 196 12.17 1.38 -0.69
C LEU A 196 13.17 1.19 -1.83
N ILE A 197 13.92 2.25 -2.17
CA ILE A 197 14.90 2.22 -3.27
C ILE A 197 16.07 1.30 -2.92
N GLU A 198 16.48 1.31 -1.66
CA GLU A 198 17.54 0.46 -1.10
C GLU A 198 17.04 -0.28 0.14
N GLU A 199 17.81 -1.26 0.61
CA GLU A 199 17.52 -1.89 1.89
C GLU A 199 17.66 -0.87 3.04
N ARG A 200 16.72 -0.89 3.97
CA ARG A 200 16.74 -0.02 5.14
C ARG A 200 17.15 -0.83 6.37
N ASN A 201 18.24 -0.42 7.02
CA ASN A 201 18.62 -0.94 8.34
C ASN A 201 17.64 -0.47 9.43
N PHE A 202 17.53 -1.25 10.50
CA PHE A 202 16.73 -0.82 11.66
C PHE A 202 17.37 0.34 12.41
N MET A 203 16.54 1.27 12.87
CA MET A 203 16.91 2.46 13.63
C MET A 203 16.21 2.48 14.99
N ASP A 204 16.75 3.26 15.92
CA ASP A 204 16.15 3.41 17.26
C ASP A 204 14.68 3.78 17.15
N GLY A 205 13.82 3.00 17.81
CA GLY A 205 12.38 3.24 17.79
C GLY A 205 11.59 2.46 16.75
N ASP A 206 12.23 1.80 15.78
CA ASP A 206 11.53 0.88 14.88
C ASP A 206 10.86 -0.24 15.68
N LEU A 207 9.70 -0.69 15.20
CA LEU A 207 8.87 -1.67 15.88
C LEU A 207 8.65 -2.90 15.00
N ILE A 208 8.70 -4.09 15.60
CA ILE A 208 8.08 -5.30 15.06
C ILE A 208 6.92 -5.65 15.98
N THR A 209 5.71 -5.67 15.43
CA THR A 209 4.50 -6.08 16.17
C THR A 209 3.94 -7.34 15.56
N ILE A 210 3.71 -8.37 16.37
CA ILE A 210 3.03 -9.60 15.97
C ILE A 210 1.56 -9.47 16.38
N PHE A 211 0.66 -9.83 15.47
CA PHE A 211 -0.78 -9.75 15.63
C PHE A 211 -1.41 -11.14 15.49
N GLU A 212 -2.50 -11.39 16.20
CA GLU A 212 -3.34 -12.57 16.01
C GLU A 212 -4.20 -12.41 14.75
N SER A 213 -4.24 -13.44 13.89
CA SER A 213 -4.79 -13.33 12.54
C SER A 213 -6.29 -13.06 12.48
N LYS A 214 -7.09 -13.50 13.45
CA LYS A 214 -8.57 -13.43 13.36
C LYS A 214 -9.13 -12.13 13.91
N SER A 215 -8.52 -11.60 14.95
CA SER A 215 -8.94 -10.43 15.70
C SER A 215 -8.11 -9.19 15.36
N GLY A 216 -6.92 -9.37 14.78
CA GLY A 216 -5.99 -8.27 14.54
C GLY A 216 -5.39 -7.68 15.80
N ASN A 217 -5.57 -8.34 16.95
CA ASN A 217 -5.05 -7.84 18.21
C ASN A 217 -3.53 -8.06 18.29
N PRO A 218 -2.75 -7.05 18.74
CA PRO A 218 -1.32 -7.21 18.94
C PRO A 218 -1.05 -8.17 20.12
N ILE A 219 -0.27 -9.23 19.86
CA ILE A 219 0.09 -10.25 20.84
C ILE A 219 1.49 -10.04 21.43
N ARG A 220 2.42 -9.49 20.65
CA ARG A 220 3.78 -9.16 21.07
C ARG A 220 4.28 -7.94 20.31
N GLN A 221 5.11 -7.14 20.95
CA GLN A 221 5.77 -6.01 20.30
C GLN A 221 7.22 -5.89 20.75
N TYR A 222 8.09 -5.70 19.76
CA TYR A 222 9.51 -5.48 19.95
C TYR A 222 9.85 -4.07 19.49
N LYS A 223 10.73 -3.40 20.23
CA LYS A 223 11.32 -2.12 19.86
C LYS A 223 12.80 -2.32 19.60
N TYR A 224 13.29 -1.82 18.48
CA TYR A 224 14.72 -1.75 18.21
C TYR A 224 15.33 -0.62 19.05
N VAL A 225 16.39 -0.95 19.78
CA VAL A 225 17.15 0.01 20.58
C VAL A 225 18.59 0.00 20.09
N GLU A 226 19.07 1.17 19.66
CA GLU A 226 20.42 1.31 19.10
C GLU A 226 21.47 0.76 20.08
N ASN A 227 22.45 0.00 19.56
CA ASN A 227 23.48 -0.71 20.33
C ASN A 227 22.98 -1.79 21.31
N LYS A 228 21.68 -2.00 21.47
CA LYS A 228 21.09 -3.01 22.37
C LYS A 228 20.26 -4.06 21.65
N GLY A 229 20.00 -3.88 20.35
CA GLY A 229 19.17 -4.74 19.52
C GLY A 229 17.69 -4.68 19.91
N TRP A 230 16.94 -5.72 19.55
CA TRP A 230 15.50 -5.80 19.83
C TRP A 230 15.20 -6.04 21.31
N LYS A 231 14.21 -5.32 21.83
CA LYS A 231 13.66 -5.49 23.19
C LYS A 231 12.16 -5.74 23.11
N LEU A 232 11.71 -6.79 23.80
CA LEU A 232 10.28 -7.02 24.01
C LEU A 232 9.71 -5.90 24.88
N ILE A 233 8.63 -5.25 24.43
CA ILE A 233 7.96 -4.15 25.13
C ILE A 233 6.48 -4.40 25.41
N LYS A 234 5.90 -5.43 24.78
CA LYS A 234 4.55 -5.93 25.04
C LYS A 234 4.48 -7.41 24.70
#